data_AF-A0A9Q4B0X9-F1
#
_entry.id   AF-A0A9Q4B0X9-F1
#
_cell.length_a   1.000
_cell.length_b   1.000
_cell.length_c   1.000
_cell.angle_alpha   90.00
_cell.angle_beta   90.00
_cell.angle_gamma   90.00
#
_symmetry.space_group_name_H-M   'P 1'
#
loop_
_entity.id
_entity.type
_entity.pdbx_description
1 polymer ?
#
loop_
_entity_poly.entity_id
_entity_poly.type
_entity_poly.pdbx_seq_one_letter_code
_entity_poly.pdbx_strand_id
1 'polypeptide(L)'
;MGLFGGKEEKPKNVKKLEKFMKRYQLEELDDKDLIVLQRIAEDLIGNKLFKMGMAFSFAKAEEQAKVTYLSALVEQNWMIIRQLSRMNKQLESLNDK
;
A
#
# COMPACT_ATOMS: atom_id res chain seq x y z
N MET A 1 -7.59 -26.43 -30.56
CA MET A 1 -6.22 -26.67 -30.08
C MET A 1 -5.67 -25.36 -29.50
N GLY A 2 -5.29 -25.38 -28.21
CA GLY A 2 -4.41 -24.42 -27.51
C GLY A 2 -4.91 -22.96 -27.41
N LEU A 3 -4.91 -22.24 -26.29
CA LEU A 3 -3.97 -22.22 -25.17
C LEU A 3 -4.61 -21.47 -23.98
N PHE A 4 -5.73 -21.94 -23.45
CA PHE A 4 -6.11 -21.55 -22.08
C PHE A 4 -5.33 -22.43 -21.11
N GLY A 5 -4.01 -22.25 -21.11
CA GLY A 5 -3.12 -22.81 -20.11
C GLY A 5 -3.48 -22.19 -18.77
N GLY A 6 -4.01 -23.01 -17.88
CA GLY A 6 -4.40 -22.64 -16.53
C GLY A 6 -3.24 -21.97 -15.79
N LYS A 7 -3.31 -20.64 -15.69
CA LYS A 7 -2.78 -19.94 -14.54
C LYS A 7 -4.00 -19.64 -13.68
N GLU A 8 -4.14 -20.34 -12.56
CA GLU A 8 -5.09 -19.97 -11.53
C GLU A 8 -4.93 -18.47 -11.25
N GLU A 9 -5.90 -17.67 -11.71
CA GLU A 9 -5.82 -16.24 -11.56
C GLU A 9 -6.03 -15.94 -10.08
N LYS A 10 -4.94 -15.60 -9.37
CA LYS A 10 -5.02 -15.09 -8.01
C LYS A 10 -6.13 -14.02 -7.93
N PRO A 11 -6.94 -14.01 -6.86
CA PRO A 11 -8.04 -13.07 -6.70
C PRO A 11 -7.57 -11.64 -6.96
N LYS A 12 -8.39 -10.80 -7.61
CA LYS A 12 -8.02 -9.41 -7.95
C LYS A 12 -7.51 -8.62 -6.73
N ASN A 13 -7.98 -8.93 -5.54
CA ASN A 13 -7.57 -8.28 -4.29
C ASN A 13 -6.14 -8.66 -3.89
N VAL A 14 -5.75 -9.93 -4.05
CA VAL A 14 -4.39 -10.40 -3.76
C VAL A 14 -3.37 -9.78 -4.72
N LYS A 15 -3.69 -9.72 -6.02
CA LYS A 15 -2.82 -9.06 -7.02
C LYS A 15 -2.64 -7.55 -6.76
N LYS A 16 -3.67 -6.89 -6.19
CA LYS A 16 -3.58 -5.48 -5.80
C LYS A 16 -2.70 -5.30 -4.57
N LEU A 17 -2.89 -6.15 -3.56
CA LEU A 17 -2.07 -6.16 -2.35
C LEU A 17 -0.59 -6.37 -2.67
N GLU A 18 -0.26 -7.36 -3.49
CA GLU A 18 1.12 -7.63 -3.94
C GLU A 18 1.75 -6.41 -4.63
N LYS A 19 1.01 -5.71 -5.50
CA LYS A 19 1.48 -4.47 -6.14
C LYS A 19 1.71 -3.35 -5.12
N PHE A 20 0.85 -3.25 -4.10
CA PHE A 20 1.01 -2.26 -3.02
C PHE A 20 2.24 -2.56 -2.17
N MET A 21 2.40 -3.81 -1.73
CA MET A 21 3.56 -4.24 -0.97
C MET A 21 4.85 -3.97 -1.73
N LYS A 22 4.89 -4.30 -3.02
CA LYS A 22 6.06 -4.02 -3.88
C LYS A 22 6.33 -2.52 -4.04
N ARG A 23 5.28 -1.70 -4.17
CA ARG A 23 5.42 -0.24 -4.33
C ARG A 23 6.06 0.41 -3.12
N TYR A 24 5.65 -0.02 -1.92
CA TYR A 24 6.12 0.53 -0.66
C TYR A 24 7.24 -0.29 0.00
N GLN A 25 7.69 -1.35 -0.67
CA GLN A 25 8.75 -2.25 -0.21
C GLN A 25 8.45 -2.84 1.19
N LEU A 26 7.25 -3.43 1.29
CA LEU A 26 6.64 -4.01 2.49
C LEU A 26 6.55 -5.54 2.42
N GLU A 27 7.40 -6.19 1.60
CA GLU A 27 7.43 -7.66 1.41
C GLU A 27 7.82 -8.44 2.66
N GLU A 28 8.29 -7.71 3.67
CA GLU A 28 8.94 -8.21 4.85
C GLU A 28 8.05 -8.19 6.10
N LEU A 29 6.80 -7.73 5.97
CA LEU A 29 5.81 -7.68 7.06
C LEU A 29 5.24 -9.06 7.40
N ASP A 30 4.81 -9.20 8.65
CA ASP A 30 4.22 -10.45 9.14
C ASP A 30 2.77 -10.64 8.63
N ASP A 31 2.28 -11.89 8.71
CA ASP A 31 0.95 -12.24 8.19
C ASP A 31 -0.21 -11.50 8.88
N LYS A 32 -0.03 -11.04 10.13
CA LYS A 32 -1.06 -10.32 10.88
C LYS A 32 -1.16 -8.87 10.41
N ASP A 33 -0.02 -8.24 10.16
CA ASP A 33 0.12 -6.91 9.59
C ASP A 33 -0.39 -6.89 8.15
N LEU A 34 -0.26 -7.98 7.39
CA LEU A 34 -0.79 -8.08 6.02
C LEU A 34 -2.31 -7.88 5.95
N ILE A 35 -3.08 -8.37 6.93
CA ILE A 35 -4.55 -8.19 6.98
C ILE A 35 -4.91 -6.71 7.16
N VAL A 36 -4.23 -6.04 8.10
CA VAL A 36 -4.42 -4.61 8.35
C VAL A 36 -4.00 -3.80 7.13
N LEU A 37 -2.88 -4.16 6.52
CA LEU A 37 -2.33 -3.52 5.33
C LEU A 37 -3.24 -3.66 4.12
N GLN A 38 -3.90 -4.82 3.95
CA GLN A 38 -4.89 -5.00 2.90
C GLN A 38 -6.04 -4.01 3.02
N ARG A 39 -6.59 -3.84 4.23
CA ARG A 39 -7.66 -2.88 4.48
C ARG A 39 -7.22 -1.44 4.18
N ILE A 40 -6.05 -1.05 4.66
CA ILE A 40 -5.49 0.30 4.39
C ILE A 40 -5.26 0.50 2.89
N ALA A 41 -4.75 -0.50 2.18
CA ALA A 41 -4.53 -0.41 0.74
C ALA A 41 -5.85 -0.24 -0.04
N GLU A 42 -6.92 -0.93 0.36
CA GLU A 42 -8.25 -0.79 -0.24
C GLU A 42 -8.81 0.63 -0.04
N ASP A 43 -8.74 1.18 1.18
CA ASP A 43 -9.18 2.53 1.50
C ASP A 43 -8.39 3.60 0.71
N LEU A 44 -7.08 3.42 0.57
CA LEU A 44 -6.22 4.34 -0.17
C LEU A 44 -6.46 4.31 -1.69
N ILE A 45 -6.81 3.17 -2.27
CA ILE A 45 -7.22 3.10 -3.69
C ILE A 45 -8.48 3.95 -3.90
N GLY A 46 -9.45 3.86 -2.99
CA GLY A 46 -10.65 4.70 -3.00
C GLY A 46 -10.30 6.19 -2.97
N ASN A 47 -9.43 6.59 -2.03
CA ASN A 47 -8.96 7.97 -1.93
C ASN A 47 -8.18 8.44 -3.16
N LYS A 48 -7.39 7.57 -3.80
CA LYS A 48 -6.66 7.91 -5.03
C LYS A 48 -7.62 8.17 -6.20
N LEU A 49 -8.68 7.38 -6.32
CA LEU A 49 -9.74 7.59 -7.30
C LEU A 49 -10.49 8.91 -7.04
N PHE A 50 -10.80 9.20 -5.77
CA PHE A 50 -11.41 10.46 -5.36
C PHE A 50 -10.53 11.68 -5.68
N LYS A 51 -9.24 11.62 -5.33
CA LYS A 51 -8.25 12.66 -5.66
C LYS A 51 -8.17 12.93 -7.17
N MET A 52 -8.18 11.86 -7.97
CA MET A 52 -8.20 11.97 -9.43
C MET A 52 -9.49 12.66 -9.91
N GLY A 53 -10.65 12.29 -9.37
CA GLY A 53 -11.92 12.97 -9.65
C GLY A 53 -11.89 14.46 -9.30
N MET A 54 -11.34 14.83 -8.14
CA MET A 54 -11.17 16.22 -7.73
C MET A 54 -10.26 17.02 -8.67
N ALA A 55 -9.16 16.42 -9.13
CA ALA A 55 -8.24 17.06 -10.07
C ALA A 55 -8.94 17.35 -11.41
N PHE A 56 -9.80 16.44 -11.87
CA PHE A 56 -10.60 16.63 -13.09
C PHE A 56 -11.82 17.54 -12.91
N SER A 57 -12.35 17.68 -11.68
CA SER A 57 -13.55 18.49 -11.41
C SER A 57 -13.26 19.97 -11.15
N PHE A 58 -12.05 20.47 -11.43
CA PHE A 58 -11.61 21.84 -11.09
C PHE A 58 -11.87 22.21 -9.62
N ALA A 59 -11.65 21.28 -8.68
CA ALA A 59 -11.80 21.56 -7.26
C ALA A 59 -10.94 22.78 -6.86
N LYS A 60 -11.39 23.57 -5.87
CA LYS A 60 -10.67 24.76 -5.40
C LYS A 60 -9.21 24.42 -5.08
N ALA A 61 -8.27 25.32 -5.42
CA ALA A 61 -6.84 25.11 -5.20
C ALA A 61 -6.50 24.74 -3.75
N GLU A 62 -7.21 25.32 -2.78
CA GLU A 62 -7.08 25.01 -1.35
C GLU A 62 -7.40 23.53 -1.05
N GLU A 63 -8.49 22.99 -1.61
CA GLU A 63 -8.87 21.59 -1.42
C GLU A 63 -7.87 20.64 -2.09
N GLN A 64 -7.37 21.02 -3.27
CA GLN A 64 -6.30 20.25 -3.93
C GLN A 64 -5.01 20.23 -3.10
N ALA A 65 -4.64 21.34 -2.47
CA ALA A 65 -3.49 21.44 -1.59
C ALA A 65 -3.65 20.56 -0.34
N LYS A 66 -4.81 20.60 0.32
CA LYS A 66 -5.13 19.73 1.48
C LYS A 66 -4.99 18.26 1.12
N VAL A 67 -5.60 17.81 0.02
CA VAL A 67 -5.51 16.42 -0.43
C VAL A 67 -4.08 16.03 -0.80
N THR A 68 -3.29 16.95 -1.36
CA THR A 68 -1.87 16.71 -1.66
C THR A 68 -1.06 16.52 -0.39
N TYR A 69 -1.24 17.38 0.62
CA TYR A 69 -0.58 17.24 1.91
C TYR A 69 -0.95 15.93 2.62
N LEU A 70 -2.25 15.58 2.65
CA LEU A 70 -2.71 14.29 3.20
C LEU A 70 -2.09 13.11 2.44
N SER A 71 -1.92 13.21 1.12
CA SER A 71 -1.25 12.16 0.33
C SER A 71 0.21 11.99 0.76
N ALA A 72 0.92 13.09 1.02
CA ALA A 72 2.30 13.05 1.49
C ALA A 72 2.42 12.43 2.89
N LEU A 73 1.49 12.73 3.80
CA LEU A 73 1.45 12.10 5.13
C LEU A 73 1.23 10.59 5.04
N VAL A 74 0.35 10.13 4.15
CA VAL A 74 0.16 8.70 3.90
C VAL A 74 1.46 8.05 3.40
N GLU A 75 2.16 8.67 2.45
CA GLU A 75 3.45 8.17 1.97
C GLU A 75 4.51 8.12 3.08
N GLN A 76 4.57 9.13 3.95
CA GLN A 76 5.44 9.14 5.11
C GLN A 76 5.12 7.99 6.08
N ASN A 77 3.84 7.72 6.36
CA ASN A 77 3.42 6.61 7.23
C ASN A 77 3.92 5.26 6.71
N TRP A 78 3.90 5.02 5.40
CA TRP A 78 4.45 3.80 4.81
C TRP A 78 5.96 3.67 5.01
N MET A 79 6.69 4.77 4.87
CA MET A 79 8.13 4.77 5.17
C MET A 79 8.40 4.43 6.64
N ILE A 80 7.60 4.95 7.57
CA ILE A 80 7.70 4.64 9.00
C ILE A 80 7.47 3.15 9.25
N ILE A 81 6.37 2.59 8.74
CA ILE A 81 6.06 1.16 8.88
C ILE A 81 7.22 0.29 8.39
N ARG A 82 7.78 0.63 7.22
CA ARG A 82 8.93 -0.09 6.66
C ARG A 82 10.16 -0.02 7.56
N GLN A 83 10.48 1.16 8.09
CA GLN A 83 11.64 1.34 8.95
C GLN A 83 11.47 0.63 10.30
N LEU A 84 10.26 0.62 10.86
CA LEU A 84 9.94 -0.14 12.07
C LEU A 84 10.08 -1.65 11.85
N SER A 85 9.56 -2.17 10.73
CA SER A 85 9.72 -3.59 10.37
C SER A 85 11.19 -4.01 10.27
N ARG A 86 12.03 -3.19 9.61
CA ARG A 86 13.49 -3.41 9.53
C ARG A 86 14.14 -3.42 10.91
N MET A 87 13.76 -2.46 11.77
CA MET A 87 14.31 -2.35 13.11
C MET A 87 13.95 -3.59 13.96
N ASN A 88 12.70 -4.05 13.89
CA ASN A 88 12.27 -5.26 14.60
C ASN A 88 13.10 -6.49 14.19
N LYS A 89 13.30 -6.71 12.89
CA LYS A 89 14.13 -7.83 12.41
C LYS A 89 15.58 -7.75 12.89
N GLN A 90 16.15 -6.55 12.91
CA GLN A 90 17.49 -6.34 13.44
C GLN A 90 17.56 -6.67 14.94
N LEU A 91 16.56 -6.27 15.72
CA LEU A 91 16.47 -6.59 17.14
C LEU A 91 16.31 -8.09 17.40
N GLU A 92 15.45 -8.77 16.66
CA GLU A 92 15.30 -10.24 16.73
C GLU A 92 16.64 -10.94 16.46
N SER A 93 17.34 -10.54 15.39
CA SER A 93 18.66 -11.11 15.04
C SER A 93 19.76 -10.89 16.08
N LEU A 94 19.61 -9.88 16.95
CA LEU A 94 20.53 -9.61 18.05
C LEU A 94 20.18 -10.44 19.29
N ASN A 95 18.90 -10.74 19.50
CA ASN A 95 18.42 -11.49 20.66
C ASN A 95 18.55 -13.02 20.47
N ASP A 96 18.65 -13.49 19.23
CA ASP A 96 18.91 -14.89 18.89
C ASP A 96 20.41 -15.28 18.95
N LYS A 97 21.29 -14.37 19.42
CA LYS A 97 22.71 -14.60 19.67
C LYS A 97 23.00 -14.74 21.16
#